data_AF-A0A667I5T7-F1
#
_entry.id   AF-A0A667I5T7-F1
#
_cell.length_a   1.000
_cell.length_b   1.000
_cell.length_c   1.000
_cell.angle_alpha   90.00
_cell.angle_beta   90.00
_cell.angle_gamma   90.00
#
_symmetry.space_group_name_H-M   'P 1'
#
loop_
_entity.id
_entity.type
_entity.pdbx_description
1 polymer ?
#
loop_
_entity_poly.entity_id
_entity_poly.type
_entity_poly.pdbx_seq_one_letter_code
_entity_poly.pdbx_strand_id
1 'polypeptide(L)'
;MKLLLFLLILLAMEPVVSAECWMNGHCRLGCKSDEDSLIRCSNRKRCCVLSCYLTVQPMTVERIQPWTVPPMSKIKPKGNINGYRG
;
A
#
# COMPACT_ATOMS: atom_id res chain seq x y z
N MET A 1 -13.92 32.32 -28.32
CA MET A 1 -12.56 31.98 -28.81
C MET A 1 -11.54 31.80 -27.65
N LYS A 2 -11.46 32.70 -26.66
CA LYS A 2 -10.50 32.58 -25.53
C LYS A 2 -10.70 31.35 -24.62
N LEU A 3 -11.94 30.93 -24.38
CA LEU A 3 -12.28 29.77 -23.54
C LEU A 3 -11.74 28.44 -24.10
N LEU A 4 -11.79 28.27 -25.43
CA LEU A 4 -11.32 27.06 -26.10
C LEU A 4 -9.79 26.92 -26.00
N LEU A 5 -9.06 28.04 -26.09
CA LEU A 5 -7.61 28.05 -25.88
C LEU A 5 -7.24 27.63 -24.46
N PHE A 6 -7.98 28.10 -23.46
CA PHE A 6 -7.78 27.71 -22.07
C PHE A 6 -7.99 26.21 -21.84
N LEU A 7 -9.05 25.65 -22.45
CA LEU A 7 -9.34 24.22 -22.41
C LEU A 7 -8.23 23.39 -23.06
N LEU A 8 -7.69 23.84 -24.21
CA LEU A 8 -6.57 23.18 -24.89
C LEU A 8 -5.30 23.13 -24.03
N ILE A 9 -5.00 24.20 -23.28
CA ILE A 9 -3.85 24.26 -22.38
C ILE A 9 -4.02 23.28 -21.20
N LEU A 10 -5.23 23.24 -20.62
CA LEU A 10 -5.54 22.32 -19.52
C LEU A 10 -5.50 20.84 -19.95
N LEU A 11 -5.90 20.53 -21.19
CA LEU A 11 -5.79 19.17 -21.75
C LEU A 11 -4.35 18.78 -22.11
N ALA A 12 -3.48 19.75 -22.42
CA ALA A 12 -2.08 19.50 -22.79
C ALA A 12 -1.15 19.32 -21.58
N MET A 13 -1.55 19.78 -20.39
CA MET A 13 -0.81 19.50 -19.16
C MET A 13 -1.09 18.06 -18.75
N GLU A 14 -0.10 17.17 -18.90
CA GLU A 14 -0.15 15.85 -18.28
C GLU A 14 -0.50 16.04 -16.79
N PRO A 15 -1.48 15.31 -16.27
CA PRO A 15 -1.99 15.61 -14.95
C PRO A 15 -0.87 15.37 -13.95
N VAL A 16 -0.65 16.36 -13.08
CA VAL A 16 0.23 16.32 -11.90
C VAL A 16 -0.41 15.38 -10.86
N VAL A 17 -0.80 14.18 -11.28
CA VAL A 17 -1.26 13.11 -10.40
C VAL A 17 -0.01 12.59 -9.76
N SER A 18 0.08 12.77 -8.44
CA SER A 18 1.07 12.20 -7.53
C SER A 18 2.18 11.46 -8.26
N ALA A 19 3.30 12.16 -8.45
CA ALA A 19 4.53 11.60 -9.00
C ALA A 19 5.02 10.40 -8.19
N GLU A 20 4.47 10.20 -6.99
CA GLU A 20 4.77 9.12 -6.06
C GLU A 20 3.68 8.05 -6.05
N CYS A 21 4.13 6.80 -6.12
CA CYS A 21 3.30 5.60 -6.03
C CYS A 21 3.72 4.78 -4.81
N TRP A 22 3.77 3.45 -4.92
CA TRP A 22 4.12 2.57 -3.79
C TRP A 22 5.45 2.98 -3.13
N MET A 23 5.44 3.24 -1.82
CA MET A 23 6.59 3.80 -1.08
C MET A 23 7.15 5.06 -1.75
N ASN A 24 8.48 5.19 -1.86
CA ASN A 24 9.14 6.27 -2.63
C ASN A 24 9.23 5.94 -4.13
N GLY A 25 8.25 5.19 -4.67
CA GLY A 25 8.19 4.84 -6.08
C GLY A 25 7.68 6.00 -6.93
N HIS A 26 8.02 6.01 -8.22
CA HIS A 26 7.56 7.04 -9.15
C HIS A 26 6.81 6.49 -10.37
N CYS A 27 5.78 7.20 -10.82
CA CYS A 27 5.03 6.83 -12.02
C CYS A 27 5.75 7.25 -13.31
N ARG A 28 6.23 6.28 -14.10
CA ARG A 28 6.97 6.51 -15.36
C ARG A 28 6.41 5.66 -16.50
N LEU A 29 6.67 6.01 -17.76
CA LEU A 29 6.30 5.14 -18.90
C LEU A 29 7.10 3.83 -18.90
N GLY A 30 8.38 3.88 -18.53
CA GLY A 30 9.24 2.73 -18.31
C GLY A 30 10.13 2.96 -17.09
N CYS A 31 10.49 1.89 -16.40
CA CYS A 31 11.37 1.94 -15.24
C CYS A 31 12.84 1.95 -15.68
N LYS A 32 13.71 2.51 -14.85
CA LYS A 32 15.16 2.45 -15.05
C LYS A 32 15.68 1.02 -14.83
N SER A 33 16.95 0.77 -15.18
CA SER A 33 17.58 -0.54 -15.02
C SER A 33 17.71 -1.00 -13.56
N ASP A 34 17.71 -0.07 -12.62
CA ASP A 34 17.77 -0.27 -11.16
C ASP A 34 16.39 -0.17 -10.48
N GLU A 35 15.32 -0.07 -11.26
CA GLU A 35 13.95 0.05 -10.79
C GLU A 35 13.08 -1.09 -11.32
N ASP A 36 12.19 -1.59 -10.49
CA ASP A 36 11.21 -2.61 -10.83
C ASP A 36 9.81 -2.02 -10.96
N SER A 37 9.00 -2.61 -11.86
CA SER A 37 7.59 -2.24 -12.02
C SER A 37 6.68 -3.09 -11.15
N LEU A 38 5.94 -2.47 -10.23
CA LEU A 38 5.02 -3.19 -9.33
C LEU A 38 3.57 -3.15 -9.80
N ILE A 39 3.02 -1.93 -9.90
CA ILE A 39 1.62 -1.67 -10.23
C ILE A 39 1.52 -0.67 -11.37
N ARG A 40 0.33 -0.58 -11.98
CA ARG A 40 0.05 0.46 -12.98
C ARG A 40 -0.44 1.72 -12.29
N CYS A 41 0.11 2.85 -12.71
CA CYS A 41 -0.42 4.16 -12.39
C CYS A 41 -1.53 4.55 -13.38
N SER A 42 -2.16 5.70 -13.14
CA SER A 42 -3.03 6.38 -14.11
C SER A 42 -2.30 6.60 -15.45
N ASN A 43 -3.05 6.75 -16.55
CA ASN A 43 -2.51 6.92 -17.91
C ASN A 43 -1.59 5.77 -18.39
N ARG A 44 -1.82 4.53 -17.91
CA ARG A 44 -1.05 3.32 -18.29
C ARG A 44 0.46 3.41 -17.97
N LYS A 45 0.88 4.37 -17.14
CA LYS A 45 2.26 4.45 -16.64
C LYS A 45 2.51 3.30 -15.64
N ARG A 46 3.78 2.96 -15.41
CA ARG A 46 4.24 1.96 -14.44
C ARG A 46 4.72 2.67 -13.18
N CYS A 47 4.37 2.12 -12.02
CA CYS A 47 4.98 2.50 -10.75
C CYS A 47 6.36 1.85 -10.64
N CYS A 48 7.41 2.65 -10.65
CA CYS A 48 8.80 2.22 -10.63
C CYS A 48 9.42 2.48 -9.27
N VAL A 49 9.94 1.43 -8.64
CA VAL A 49 10.53 1.46 -7.29
C VAL A 49 11.93 0.88 -7.37
N LEU A 50 12.90 1.44 -6.64
CA LEU A 50 14.25 0.86 -6.60
C LEU A 50 14.19 -0.61 -6.17
N SER A 51 14.86 -1.48 -6.94
CA SER A 51 14.87 -2.93 -6.70
C SER A 51 15.35 -3.29 -5.29
N CYS A 52 16.24 -2.48 -4.71
CA CYS A 52 16.75 -2.70 -3.35
C CYS A 52 15.65 -2.71 -2.27
N TYR A 53 14.54 -2.00 -2.49
CA TYR A 53 13.39 -2.03 -1.57
C TYR A 53 12.55 -3.30 -1.70
N LEU A 54 12.64 -4.00 -2.83
CA LEU A 54 11.91 -5.24 -3.09
C LEU A 54 12.71 -6.50 -2.74
N THR A 55 14.04 -6.39 -2.78
CA THR A 55 14.93 -7.50 -2.44
C THR A 55 15.06 -7.75 -0.94
N VAL A 56 14.48 -6.89 -0.08
CA VAL A 56 14.44 -7.15 1.36
C VAL A 56 13.44 -8.28 1.63
N GLN A 57 13.94 -9.51 1.68
CA GLN A 57 13.12 -10.64 2.15
C GLN A 57 12.78 -10.42 3.62
N PRO A 58 11.49 -10.48 4.01
CA PRO A 58 11.15 -10.51 5.42
C PRO A 58 11.78 -11.76 6.03
N MET A 59 12.75 -11.57 6.92
CA MET A 59 13.30 -12.67 7.69
C MET A 59 12.21 -13.10 8.67
N THR A 60 11.66 -14.30 8.51
CA THR A 60 10.85 -14.92 9.55
C THR A 60 11.74 -15.10 10.76
N VAL A 61 11.49 -14.33 11.82
CA VAL A 61 12.09 -14.62 13.11
C VAL A 61 11.52 -15.97 13.53
N GLU A 62 12.33 -17.04 13.45
CA GLU A 62 11.91 -18.41 13.80
C GLU A 62 11.39 -18.53 15.24
N ARG A 63 11.66 -17.52 16.08
CA ARG A 63 11.12 -17.40 17.44
C ARG A 63 10.12 -16.27 17.53
N ILE A 64 8.93 -16.61 17.99
CA ILE A 64 7.93 -15.65 18.48
C ILE A 64 8.60 -14.82 19.58
N GLN A 65 8.85 -13.54 19.31
CA GLN A 65 9.42 -12.65 20.32
C GLN A 65 8.31 -12.28 21.32
N PRO A 66 8.59 -12.15 22.63
CA PRO A 66 7.54 -11.94 23.63
C PRO A 66 6.61 -10.75 23.36
N TRP A 67 7.11 -9.70 22.69
CA TRP A 67 6.32 -8.52 22.30
C TRP A 67 5.42 -8.73 21.08
N THR A 68 5.60 -9.83 20.33
CA THR A 68 4.76 -10.18 19.17
C THR A 68 3.50 -10.97 19.56
N VAL A 69 3.42 -11.43 20.81
CA VAL A 69 2.25 -12.16 21.31
C VAL A 69 1.17 -11.14 21.69
N PRO A 70 0.01 -11.12 21.01
CA PRO A 70 -1.08 -10.23 21.40
C PRO A 70 -1.51 -10.58 22.84
N PRO A 71 -1.81 -9.57 23.68
CA PRO A 71 -2.26 -9.82 25.03
C PRO A 71 -3.52 -10.68 24.98
N MET A 72 -3.48 -11.87 25.59
CA MET A 72 -4.67 -12.71 25.73
C MET A 72 -5.74 -11.90 26.47
N SER A 73 -6.83 -11.57 25.77
CA SER A 73 -8.01 -11.04 26.44
C SER A 73 -8.49 -12.10 27.43
N LYS A 74 -8.64 -11.71 28.69
CA LYS A 74 -9.14 -12.63 29.72
C LYS A 74 -10.55 -13.07 29.29
N ILE A 75 -10.67 -14.31 28.81
CA ILE A 75 -11.97 -14.95 28.64
C ILE A 75 -12.60 -14.97 30.02
N LYS A 76 -13.62 -14.13 30.24
CA LYS A 76 -14.40 -14.21 31.48
C LYS A 76 -15.04 -15.61 31.50
N PRO A 77 -14.87 -16.41 32.57
CA PRO A 77 -15.57 -17.68 32.68
C PRO A 77 -17.07 -17.40 32.58
N LYS A 78 -17.71 -18.05 31.61
CA LYS A 78 -19.16 -18.01 31.42
C LYS A 78 -19.80 -18.55 32.70
N GLY A 79 -20.44 -17.68 33.47
CA GLY A 79 -21.15 -18.06 34.69
C GLY A 79 -22.14 -19.19 34.40
N ASN A 80 -22.11 -20.22 35.24
CA ASN A 80 -22.95 -21.39 35.12
C ASN A 80 -24.41 -21.02 35.43
N ILE A 81 -25.25 -20.88 34.40
CA ILE A 81 -26.69 -20.65 34.59
C ILE A 81 -27.36 -22.01 34.80
N ASN A 82 -27.26 -22.55 36.02
CA ASN A 82 -28.15 -23.62 36.44
C ASN A 82 -29.46 -22.97 36.90
N GLY A 83 -30.45 -22.97 36.01
CA GLY A 83 -31.82 -22.55 36.32
C GLY A 83 -32.45 -23.48 37.36
N TYR A 84 -33.08 -22.88 38.35
CA TYR A 84 -33.92 -23.57 39.34
C TYR A 84 -35.06 -24.30 38.63
N ARG A 85 -35.11 -25.62 38.81
CA ARG A 85 -36.28 -26.46 38.55
C ARG A 85 -36.46 -27.35 39.78
N GLY A 86 -37.49 -27.04 40.56
CA GLY A 86 -37.83 -27.67 41.84
C GLY A 86 -38.70 -26.74 42.64
#